data_AF-A0A5C6W539-F1
#
_entry.id   AF-A0A5C6W539-F1
#
_cell.length_a   1.000
_cell.length_b   1.000
_cell.length_c   1.000
_cell.angle_alpha   90.00
_cell.angle_beta   90.00
_cell.angle_gamma   90.00
#
_symmetry.space_group_name_H-M   'P 1'
#
loop_
_entity.id
_entity.type
_entity.pdbx_description
1 polymer ?
#
loop_
_entity_poly.entity_id
_entity_poly.type
_entity_poly.pdbx_seq_one_letter_code
_entity_poly.pdbx_strand_id
1 'polypeptide(L)'
;MINLKRIRFMKLWLVLGSIFTMLTVVGCSSKENENVKYSILVIEGENNISGKFGHFGSNEYSVMEVEYITDLKSAIDKYPDYDIQKAPVVFIFEYGGEMKKMKLKTYDVEEAIDFIEENSRVK
;
A
#
# COMPACT_ATOMS: atom_id res chain seq x y z
N MET A 1 -8.18 -64.77 37.15
CA MET A 1 -9.26 -63.89 36.68
C MET A 1 -8.92 -62.45 37.07
N ILE A 2 -8.21 -61.73 36.19
CA ILE A 2 -7.75 -60.35 36.43
C ILE A 2 -8.48 -59.45 35.44
N ASN A 3 -9.13 -58.42 35.97
CA ASN A 3 -10.14 -57.58 35.34
C ASN A 3 -9.63 -56.82 34.08
N LEU A 4 -10.20 -57.15 32.92
CA LEU A 4 -9.91 -56.58 31.59
C LEU A 4 -10.37 -55.11 31.40
N LYS A 5 -11.00 -54.48 32.41
CA LYS A 5 -11.62 -53.15 32.31
C LYS A 5 -10.66 -51.97 32.52
N ARG A 6 -9.49 -52.18 33.13
CA ARG A 6 -8.60 -51.06 33.56
C ARG A 6 -7.66 -50.54 32.47
N ILE A 7 -7.46 -51.29 31.38
CA ILE A 7 -6.47 -50.95 30.34
C ILE A 7 -7.03 -49.99 29.28
N ARG A 8 -8.37 -49.90 29.12
CA ARG A 8 -8.99 -49.02 28.12
C ARG A 8 -8.93 -47.53 28.45
N PHE A 9 -8.72 -47.15 29.72
CA PHE A 9 -8.75 -45.75 30.14
C PHE A 9 -7.39 -45.04 30.09
N MET A 10 -6.28 -45.78 30.23
CA MET A 10 -4.94 -45.16 30.31
C MET A 10 -4.32 -44.85 28.95
N LYS A 11 -4.73 -45.58 27.89
CA LYS A 11 -4.30 -45.30 26.51
C LYS A 11 -5.06 -44.16 25.84
N LEU A 12 -6.25 -43.81 26.34
CA LEU A 12 -7.06 -42.73 25.76
C LEU A 12 -6.54 -41.35 26.16
N TRP A 13 -5.89 -41.23 27.32
CA TRP A 13 -5.30 -39.96 27.80
C TRP A 13 -3.96 -39.60 27.15
N LEU A 14 -3.21 -40.58 26.62
CA LEU A 14 -1.94 -40.31 25.93
C LEU A 14 -2.12 -39.86 24.47
N VAL A 15 -3.29 -40.06 23.86
CA VAL A 15 -3.56 -39.64 22.47
C VAL A 15 -4.19 -38.24 22.41
N LEU A 16 -4.89 -37.81 23.48
CA LEU A 16 -5.54 -36.50 23.55
C LEU A 16 -4.58 -35.34 23.88
N GLY A 17 -3.39 -35.61 24.40
CA GLY A 17 -2.39 -34.57 24.75
C GLY A 17 -1.49 -34.13 23.60
N SER A 18 -1.45 -34.86 22.47
CA SER A 18 -0.51 -34.63 21.37
C SER A 18 -1.05 -33.71 20.26
N ILE A 19 -2.35 -33.46 20.21
CA ILE A 19 -2.99 -32.68 19.13
C ILE A 19 -3.06 -31.17 19.45
N PHE A 20 -2.74 -30.75 20.68
CA PHE A 20 -2.95 -29.37 21.14
C PHE A 20 -1.68 -28.48 21.15
N THR A 21 -0.65 -28.80 20.37
CA THR A 21 0.58 -27.98 20.26
C THR A 21 0.81 -27.38 18.87
N MET A 22 -0.14 -27.52 17.95
CA MET A 22 0.04 -27.13 16.54
C MET A 22 -0.72 -25.85 16.12
N LEU A 23 -1.02 -24.94 17.05
CA LEU A 23 -1.78 -23.72 16.74
C LEU A 23 -1.15 -22.39 17.21
N THR A 24 0.12 -22.39 17.64
CA THR A 24 0.79 -21.14 18.06
C THR A 24 2.03 -20.86 17.23
N VAL A 25 1.87 -20.78 15.92
CA VAL A 25 2.74 -19.93 15.09
C VAL A 25 1.85 -19.16 14.11
N VAL A 26 0.91 -18.38 14.63
CA VAL A 26 0.53 -17.15 13.93
C VAL A 26 1.73 -16.24 14.12
N GLY A 27 2.73 -16.41 13.25
CA GLY A 27 3.77 -15.42 13.12
C GLY A 27 3.07 -14.10 12.85
N CYS A 28 3.14 -13.18 13.81
CA CYS A 28 3.10 -11.78 13.48
C CYS A 28 4.27 -11.59 12.52
N SER A 29 4.01 -11.73 11.21
CA SER A 29 4.81 -11.05 10.23
C SER A 29 4.61 -9.58 10.56
N SER A 30 5.51 -9.06 11.39
CA SER A 30 5.83 -7.65 11.37
C SER A 30 6.19 -7.42 9.91
N LYS A 31 5.22 -6.92 9.14
CA LYS A 31 5.49 -6.20 7.91
C LYS A 31 6.36 -5.03 8.34
N GLU A 32 7.65 -5.33 8.43
CA GLU A 32 8.71 -4.36 8.29
C GLU A 32 8.29 -3.55 7.07
N ASN A 33 8.04 -2.26 7.26
CA ASN A 33 7.68 -1.35 6.18
C ASN A 33 8.87 -1.33 5.21
N GLU A 34 8.92 -2.30 4.31
CA GLU A 34 9.77 -2.31 3.15
C GLU A 34 9.53 -0.98 2.45
N ASN A 35 10.50 -0.06 2.59
CA ASN A 35 10.50 1.34 2.14
C ASN A 35 9.36 1.65 1.15
N VAL A 36 8.18 1.99 1.70
CA VAL A 36 7.02 2.33 0.89
C VAL A 36 7.34 3.64 0.19
N LYS A 37 7.43 3.58 -1.14
CA LYS A 37 7.76 4.73 -1.98
C LYS A 37 6.57 5.16 -2.80
N TYR A 38 6.47 6.44 -3.09
CA TYR A 38 5.39 7.02 -3.85
C TYR A 38 5.88 7.64 -5.16
N SER A 39 5.02 7.66 -6.19
CA SER A 39 5.17 8.54 -7.36
C SER A 39 3.91 9.36 -7.53
N ILE A 40 4.07 10.61 -7.94
CA ILE A 40 2.98 11.56 -8.16
C ILE A 40 2.95 11.87 -9.66
N LEU A 41 1.77 11.77 -10.28
CA LEU A 41 1.51 12.27 -11.62
C LEU A 41 0.49 13.40 -11.50
N VAL A 42 0.91 14.60 -11.90
CA VAL A 42 0.10 15.82 -11.88
C VAL A 42 -0.25 16.18 -13.32
N ILE A 43 -1.55 16.18 -13.64
CA ILE A 43 -2.07 16.71 -14.90
C ILE A 43 -2.64 18.08 -14.58
N GLU A 44 -1.98 19.12 -15.05
CA GLU A 44 -2.28 20.51 -14.69
C GLU A 44 -3.44 21.08 -15.50
N GLY A 45 -3.43 20.83 -16.81
CA GLY A 45 -4.32 21.50 -17.75
C GLY A 45 -4.01 22.99 -17.84
N GLU A 46 -5.06 23.82 -17.92
CA GLU A 46 -4.92 25.29 -17.96
C GLU A 46 -4.53 25.89 -16.60
N ASN A 47 -4.63 25.12 -15.52
CA ASN A 47 -4.33 25.60 -14.17
C ASN A 47 -2.86 25.42 -13.84
N ASN A 48 -2.14 26.50 -13.56
CA ASN A 48 -0.75 26.42 -13.15
C ASN A 48 -0.63 26.01 -11.66
N ILE A 49 -0.63 24.71 -11.41
CA ILE A 49 -0.36 24.11 -10.08
C ILE A 49 1.08 23.62 -9.96
N SER A 50 1.93 23.98 -10.93
CA SER A 50 3.34 23.60 -10.96
C SER A 50 4.04 24.08 -9.70
N GLY A 51 4.81 23.19 -9.08
CA GLY A 51 5.55 23.49 -7.86
C GLY A 51 4.83 23.19 -6.55
N LYS A 52 3.49 23.00 -6.53
CA LYS A 52 2.79 22.55 -5.30
C LYS A 52 3.32 21.21 -4.80
N PHE A 53 3.67 20.31 -5.72
CA PHE A 53 4.20 18.98 -5.39
C PHE A 53 5.73 18.88 -5.45
N GLY A 54 6.43 19.94 -5.89
CA GLY A 54 7.88 19.88 -6.12
C GLY A 54 8.68 19.59 -4.85
N HIS A 55 8.25 20.12 -3.71
CA HIS A 55 8.92 19.94 -2.41
C HIS A 55 8.87 18.49 -1.90
N PHE A 56 7.89 17.70 -2.35
CA PHE A 56 7.79 16.29 -1.99
C PHE A 56 8.89 15.43 -2.63
N GLY A 57 9.55 15.89 -3.70
CA GLY A 57 10.72 15.19 -4.26
C GLY A 57 12.00 15.29 -3.41
N SER A 58 11.93 15.89 -2.21
CA SER A 58 13.05 16.02 -1.28
C SER A 58 13.26 14.75 -0.44
N ASN A 59 14.40 14.66 0.24
CA ASN A 59 14.73 13.53 1.14
C ASN A 59 13.83 13.45 2.40
N GLU A 60 12.94 14.42 2.62
CA GLU A 60 12.00 14.43 3.75
C GLU A 60 10.78 13.54 3.51
N TYR A 61 10.56 13.15 2.24
CA TYR A 61 9.42 12.33 1.83
C TYR A 61 9.90 11.13 1.01
N SER A 62 9.19 10.01 1.12
CA SER A 62 9.45 8.79 0.35
C SER A 62 8.88 8.86 -1.07
N VAL A 63 8.96 10.02 -1.73
CA VAL A 63 8.48 10.22 -3.11
C VAL A 63 9.66 10.11 -4.07
N MET A 64 9.60 9.17 -5.01
CA MET A 64 10.65 8.93 -5.99
C MET A 64 10.58 9.84 -7.21
N GLU A 65 9.36 10.19 -7.61
CA GLU A 65 9.11 10.88 -8.86
C GLU A 65 7.86 11.75 -8.73
N VAL A 66 7.96 12.96 -9.28
CA VAL A 66 6.84 13.86 -9.51
C VAL A 66 6.85 14.23 -10.98
N GLU A 67 5.91 13.64 -11.74
CA GLU A 67 5.72 13.91 -13.15
C GLU A 67 4.65 14.99 -13.33
N TYR A 68 4.91 15.95 -14.21
CA TYR A 68 3.95 16.98 -14.60
C TYR A 68 3.61 16.86 -16.08
N ILE A 69 2.32 16.84 -16.40
CA ILE A 69 1.79 16.98 -17.75
C ILE A 69 0.89 18.20 -17.80
N THR A 70 1.29 19.18 -18.60
CA THR A 70 0.58 20.46 -18.73
C THR A 70 -0.65 20.34 -19.61
N ASP A 71 -0.59 19.52 -20.67
CA ASP A 71 -1.67 19.39 -21.65
C ASP A 71 -2.55 18.16 -21.38
N LEU A 72 -3.86 18.37 -21.19
CA LEU A 72 -4.83 17.32 -20.90
C LEU A 72 -4.88 16.27 -22.02
N LYS A 73 -4.81 16.71 -23.28
CA LYS A 73 -4.85 15.80 -24.42
C LYS A 73 -3.62 14.89 -24.44
N SER A 74 -2.43 15.45 -24.24
CA SER A 74 -1.17 14.72 -24.11
C SER A 74 -1.22 13.71 -22.98
N ALA A 75 -1.89 14.03 -21.86
CA ALA A 75 -2.05 13.11 -20.76
C ALA A 75 -2.98 11.92 -21.10
N ILE A 76 -4.10 12.17 -21.78
CA ILE A 76 -5.02 11.12 -22.28
C ILE A 76 -4.29 10.22 -23.29
N ASP A 77 -3.52 10.79 -24.20
CA ASP A 77 -2.77 10.04 -25.20
C ASP A 77 -1.66 9.18 -24.57
N LYS A 78 -0.99 9.69 -23.53
CA LYS A 78 0.08 8.97 -22.81
C LYS A 78 -0.46 7.91 -21.86
N TYR A 79 -1.59 8.17 -21.23
CA TYR A 79 -2.19 7.32 -20.19
C TYR A 79 -3.67 7.03 -20.50
N PRO A 80 -3.97 6.33 -21.61
CA PRO A 80 -5.34 6.10 -22.05
C PRO A 80 -6.18 5.29 -21.06
N ASP A 81 -5.53 4.48 -20.21
CA ASP A 81 -6.20 3.61 -19.24
C ASP A 81 -6.59 4.30 -17.93
N TYR A 82 -6.20 5.57 -17.70
CA TYR A 82 -6.36 6.25 -16.40
C TYR A 82 -7.69 7.02 -16.23
N ASP A 83 -8.57 6.97 -17.24
CA ASP A 83 -9.87 7.67 -17.27
C ASP A 83 -9.74 9.17 -16.89
N ILE A 84 -8.94 9.91 -17.65
CA ILE A 84 -8.67 11.33 -17.37
C ILE A 84 -9.79 12.18 -17.98
N GLN A 85 -10.78 12.56 -17.17
CA GLN A 85 -11.95 13.32 -17.65
C GLN A 85 -11.73 14.84 -17.73
N LYS A 86 -10.93 15.40 -16.82
CA LYS A 86 -10.67 16.85 -16.70
C LYS A 86 -9.37 17.11 -15.95
N ALA A 87 -8.91 18.35 -15.99
CA ALA A 87 -7.74 18.85 -15.25
C ALA A 87 -8.16 20.01 -14.31
N PRO A 88 -7.47 20.22 -13.16
CA PRO A 88 -6.32 19.45 -12.72
C PRO A 88 -6.75 18.08 -12.18
N VAL A 89 -5.88 17.08 -12.28
CA VAL A 89 -6.05 15.78 -11.62
C VAL A 89 -4.70 15.28 -11.17
N VAL A 90 -4.68 14.70 -9.97
CA VAL A 90 -3.47 14.15 -9.35
C VAL A 90 -3.67 12.67 -9.12
N PHE A 91 -2.70 11.88 -9.58
CA PHE A 91 -2.62 10.46 -9.32
C PHE A 91 -1.43 10.19 -8.40
N ILE A 92 -1.68 9.45 -7.33
CA ILE A 92 -0.66 9.00 -6.39
C ILE A 92 -0.58 7.49 -6.45
N PHE A 93 0.63 7.00 -6.66
CA PHE A 93 0.91 5.57 -6.71
C PHE A 93 1.89 5.19 -5.62
N GLU A 94 1.68 4.02 -5.05
CA GLU A 94 2.56 3.37 -4.10
C GLU A 94 3.34 2.24 -4.79
N TYR A 95 4.62 2.12 -4.45
CA TYR A 95 5.48 1.01 -4.86
C TYR A 95 5.64 0.05 -3.69
N GLY A 96 5.21 -1.20 -3.91
CA GLY A 96 5.54 -2.33 -3.07
C GLY A 96 6.38 -3.31 -3.89
N GLY A 97 7.70 -3.22 -3.78
CA GLY A 97 8.61 -3.97 -4.65
C GLY A 97 8.47 -3.54 -6.12
N GLU A 98 8.19 -4.50 -7.01
CA GLU A 98 8.06 -4.26 -8.46
C GLU A 98 6.67 -3.77 -8.90
N MET A 99 5.67 -3.78 -8.01
CA MET A 99 4.29 -3.43 -8.36
C MET A 99 3.96 -1.98 -8.00
N LYS A 100 3.50 -1.21 -9.00
CA LYS A 100 2.90 0.13 -8.85
C LYS A 100 1.40 0.01 -8.63
N LYS A 101 0.89 0.52 -7.51
CA LYS A 101 -0.55 0.50 -7.18
C LYS A 101 -1.08 1.92 -7.03
N MET A 102 -2.13 2.28 -7.77
CA MET A 102 -2.83 3.55 -7.60
C MET A 102 -3.49 3.59 -6.21
N LYS A 103 -3.16 4.62 -5.42
CA LYS A 103 -3.72 4.86 -4.08
C LYS A 103 -4.73 5.99 -4.08
N LEU A 104 -4.47 7.03 -4.87
CA LEU A 104 -5.36 8.17 -4.99
C LEU A 104 -5.45 8.60 -6.46
N LYS A 105 -6.66 8.93 -6.87
CA LYS A 105 -6.99 9.72 -8.06
C LYS A 105 -7.95 10.79 -7.57
N THR A 106 -7.55 12.06 -7.62
CA THR A 106 -8.40 13.15 -7.18
C THR A 106 -8.27 14.37 -8.08
N TYR A 107 -9.36 15.12 -8.20
CA TYR A 107 -9.39 16.44 -8.82
C TYR A 107 -9.17 17.57 -7.80
N ASP A 108 -9.13 17.22 -6.51
CA ASP A 108 -8.83 18.14 -5.41
C ASP A 108 -7.32 18.09 -5.12
N VAL A 109 -6.66 19.22 -5.35
CA VAL A 109 -5.20 19.33 -5.17
C VAL A 109 -4.82 19.26 -3.69
N GLU A 110 -5.65 19.79 -2.80
CA GLU A 110 -5.35 19.80 -1.36
C GLU A 110 -5.51 18.40 -0.77
N GLU A 111 -6.51 17.63 -1.20
CA GLU A 111 -6.65 16.21 -0.82
C GLU A 111 -5.40 15.38 -1.19
N ALA A 112 -4.83 15.65 -2.37
CA ALA A 112 -3.60 14.99 -2.80
C ALA A 112 -2.37 15.39 -1.97
N ILE A 113 -2.27 16.66 -1.55
CA ILE A 113 -1.21 17.17 -0.69
C ILE A 113 -1.31 16.51 0.69
N ASP A 114 -2.49 16.55 1.30
CA ASP A 114 -2.76 15.96 2.62
C ASP A 114 -2.40 14.47 2.63
N PHE A 115 -2.79 13.74 1.59
CA PHE A 115 -2.45 12.33 1.46
C PHE A 115 -0.94 12.08 1.52
N ILE A 116 -0.14 12.86 0.77
CA ILE A 116 1.32 12.70 0.72
C ILE A 116 1.94 13.08 2.07
N GLU A 117 1.50 14.17 2.68
CA GLU A 117 2.01 14.62 3.99
C GLU A 117 1.79 13.58 5.09
N GLU A 118 0.64 12.92 5.09
CA GLU A 118 0.29 11.91 6.10
C GLU A 118 1.01 10.57 5.89
N ASN A 119 1.25 10.17 4.64
CA ASN A 119 1.63 8.79 4.31
C ASN A 119 3.10 8.63 3.87
N SER A 120 3.77 9.68 3.41
CA SER A 120 5.10 9.56 2.79
C SER A 120 6.23 10.22 3.58
N ARG A 121 5.95 10.91 4.69
CA ARG A 121 7.00 11.58 5.47
C ARG A 121 7.98 10.56 6.06
N VAL A 122 9.27 10.76 5.81
CA VAL A 122 10.34 9.92 6.38
C VAL A 122 10.41 10.22 7.88
N LYS A 123 10.17 9.21 8.71
CA LYS A 123 10.20 9.30 10.19
C LYS A 123 11.61 9.14 10.74
#